data_AF-A0A069IJ27-F1
#
_entry.id   AF-A0A069IJ27-F1
#
_cell.length_a   1.000
_cell.length_b   1.000
_cell.length_c   1.000
_cell.angle_alpha   90.00
_cell.angle_beta   90.00
_cell.angle_gamma   90.00
#
_symmetry.space_group_name_H-M   'P 1'
#
loop_
_entity.id
_entity.type
_entity.pdbx_description
1 polymer ?
#
loop_
_entity_poly.entity_id
_entity_poly.type
_entity_poly.pdbx_seq_one_letter_code
_entity_poly.pdbx_strand_id
1 'polypeptide(L)'
;MAEKVGGWILVESKGGYRRLARYAIEDEGPLNIRFVRAGTVQEGTGADSDRIGQPKTRKLSYHATGQVHLDHRPGESVFMEPLGRITGLNLFAVYRVPSVGRLDEHDEALSPSDLVLACPEQSVPTQFLFGIGPCTTSAPGTWGSISLEGLFTLSVAMAPEAPDYPEHLKIYFSIFLWKGLFEQLPIQEDLAHAEFRQKLDASQGLVVSPATPAAAKGGC
;
A
#
# COMPACT_ATOMS: atom_id res chain seq x y z
N MET A 1 14.52 -18.09 -4.74
CA MET A 1 14.21 -17.14 -3.65
C MET A 1 14.29 -15.77 -4.28
N ALA A 2 13.15 -15.22 -4.70
CA ALA A 2 13.11 -13.99 -5.49
C ALA A 2 13.26 -12.75 -4.58
N GLU A 3 13.86 -11.69 -5.11
CA GLU A 3 14.02 -10.41 -4.43
C GLU A 3 12.67 -9.83 -4.01
N LYS A 4 12.54 -9.49 -2.72
CA LYS A 4 11.46 -8.64 -2.23
C LYS A 4 11.61 -7.25 -2.84
N VAL A 5 10.85 -6.94 -3.89
CA VAL A 5 10.78 -5.57 -4.42
C VAL A 5 10.08 -4.68 -3.40
N GLY A 6 10.75 -3.61 -2.97
CA GLY A 6 10.20 -2.69 -1.99
C GLY A 6 11.13 -1.53 -1.70
N GLY A 7 10.57 -0.49 -1.10
CA GLY A 7 11.28 0.75 -0.78
C GLY A 7 10.48 1.61 0.19
N TRP A 8 11.01 2.79 0.46
CA TRP A 8 10.36 3.80 1.27
C TRP A 8 9.54 4.75 0.40
N ILE A 9 8.43 5.21 0.95
CA ILE A 9 7.72 6.39 0.50
C ILE A 9 8.06 7.47 1.52
N LEU A 10 8.74 8.49 1.06
CA LEU A 10 9.34 9.54 1.87
C LEU A 10 8.70 10.88 1.52
N VAL A 11 8.71 11.78 2.49
CA VAL A 11 8.32 13.17 2.32
C VAL A 11 9.55 14.04 2.55
N GLU A 12 9.87 14.90 1.58
CA GLU A 12 10.92 15.89 1.73
C GLU A 12 10.50 16.97 2.73
N SER A 13 11.39 17.33 3.66
CA SER A 13 11.14 18.27 4.77
C SER A 13 12.38 19.15 4.96
N LYS A 14 12.27 20.28 5.69
CA LYS A 14 13.42 21.12 5.98
C LYS A 14 14.39 20.36 6.88
N GLY A 15 15.52 19.96 6.32
CA GLY A 15 16.57 19.23 7.04
C GLY A 15 16.63 17.72 6.76
N GLY A 16 15.81 17.18 5.85
CA GLY A 16 15.96 15.80 5.39
C GLY A 16 14.67 15.15 4.92
N TYR A 17 14.63 13.82 4.99
CA TYR A 17 13.48 13.01 4.58
C TYR A 17 12.71 12.46 5.78
N ARG A 18 11.40 12.36 5.62
CA ARG A 18 10.48 11.85 6.64
C ARG A 18 9.79 10.59 6.13
N ARG A 19 9.71 9.55 6.96
CA ARG A 19 9.12 8.24 6.62
C ARG A 19 7.60 8.33 6.59
N LEU A 20 6.98 8.22 5.40
CA LEU A 20 5.52 8.15 5.26
C LEU A 20 5.03 6.71 5.36
N ALA A 21 5.59 5.83 4.53
CA ALA A 21 5.26 4.42 4.49
C ALA A 21 6.42 3.61 3.89
N ARG A 22 6.40 2.30 4.10
CA ARG A 22 7.25 1.35 3.39
C ARG A 22 6.35 0.47 2.55
N TYR A 23 6.69 0.27 1.28
CA TYR A 23 5.99 -0.67 0.42
C TYR A 23 6.86 -1.90 0.17
N ALA A 24 6.21 -3.06 0.01
CA ALA A 24 6.87 -4.30 -0.37
C ALA A 24 5.86 -5.20 -1.08
N ILE A 25 6.32 -5.89 -2.13
CA ILE A 25 5.54 -6.93 -2.80
C ILE A 25 6.08 -8.27 -2.32
N GLU A 26 5.18 -9.17 -1.93
CA GLU A 26 5.54 -10.53 -1.56
C GLU A 26 5.25 -11.47 -2.74
N ASP A 27 6.05 -12.53 -2.88
CA ASP A 27 6.01 -13.49 -4.01
C ASP A 27 4.61 -14.11 -4.25
N GLU A 28 3.79 -14.17 -3.20
CA GLU A 28 2.42 -14.70 -3.21
C GLU A 28 1.35 -13.65 -3.58
N GLY A 29 1.77 -12.43 -3.93
CA GLY A 29 0.93 -11.46 -4.60
C GLY A 29 0.30 -10.32 -3.81
N PRO A 30 0.42 -10.16 -2.48
CA PRO A 30 -0.02 -8.91 -1.87
C PRO A 30 1.03 -7.81 -2.02
N LEU A 31 0.57 -6.63 -2.44
CA LEU A 31 1.28 -5.38 -2.17
C LEU A 31 1.00 -4.99 -0.72
N ASN A 32 2.05 -4.90 0.09
CA ASN A 32 1.99 -4.51 1.48
C ASN A 32 2.48 -3.07 1.65
N ILE A 33 1.67 -2.24 2.29
CA ILE A 33 2.02 -0.87 2.68
C ILE A 33 2.03 -0.81 4.21
N ARG A 34 3.22 -0.54 4.76
CA ARG A 34 3.46 -0.43 6.19
C ARG A 34 3.66 1.03 6.55
N PHE A 35 2.72 1.58 7.30
CA PHE A 35 2.83 2.91 7.90
C PHE A 35 3.65 2.76 9.19
N VAL A 36 4.97 2.89 9.07
CA VAL A 36 5.91 2.68 10.16
C VAL A 36 5.93 3.91 11.06
N ARG A 37 5.85 3.66 12.37
CA ARG A 37 5.94 4.68 13.42
C ARG A 37 6.97 4.23 14.45
N ALA A 38 8.03 4.98 14.67
CA ALA A 38 9.06 4.69 15.68
C ALA A 38 8.62 5.11 17.10
N GLY A 39 7.65 6.03 17.21
CA GLY A 39 7.18 6.58 18.48
C GLY A 39 6.24 5.67 19.29
N THR A 40 6.18 5.92 20.60
CA THR A 40 5.31 5.28 21.59
C THR A 40 3.87 5.80 21.52
N VAL A 41 2.87 4.91 21.66
CA VAL A 41 1.45 5.29 21.82
C VAL A 41 1.27 5.97 23.18
N GLN A 42 0.78 7.23 23.20
CA GLN A 42 0.31 7.88 24.42
C GLN A 42 -1.14 7.47 24.74
N GLU A 43 -1.43 7.42 26.04
CA GLU A 43 -2.68 6.93 26.64
C GLU A 43 -3.94 7.49 25.96
N GLY A 44 -4.78 6.59 25.46
CA GLY A 44 -6.18 6.86 25.20
C GLY A 44 -7.01 5.95 26.11
N THR A 45 -7.96 6.52 26.84
CA THR A 45 -8.92 5.78 27.69
C THR A 45 -9.80 4.90 26.81
N GLY A 46 -9.36 3.66 26.57
CA GLY A 46 -10.06 2.64 25.79
C GLY A 46 -9.34 1.29 25.97
N ALA A 47 -10.00 0.20 25.59
CA ALA A 47 -9.62 -1.19 25.87
C ALA A 47 -8.31 -1.70 25.19
N ASP A 48 -7.36 -0.80 24.94
CA ASP A 48 -6.09 -1.03 24.25
C ASP A 48 -4.90 -0.66 25.19
N SER A 49 -5.08 -0.79 26.51
CA SER A 49 -4.07 -0.51 27.55
C SER A 49 -2.77 -1.30 27.37
N ASP A 50 -2.86 -2.48 26.76
CA ASP A 50 -1.72 -3.40 26.58
C ASP A 50 -0.77 -2.95 25.46
N ARG A 51 -1.08 -1.85 24.76
CA ARG A 51 -0.30 -1.30 23.64
C ARG A 51 0.38 0.03 23.96
N ILE A 52 0.28 0.51 25.20
CA ILE A 52 0.97 1.72 25.66
C ILE A 52 2.48 1.49 25.55
N GLY A 53 3.19 2.36 24.84
CA GLY A 53 4.65 2.25 24.68
C GLY A 53 5.16 1.39 23.51
N GLN A 54 4.30 0.83 22.65
CA GLN A 54 4.75 0.10 21.45
C GLN A 54 4.60 0.92 20.15
N PRO A 55 5.53 0.82 19.19
CA PRO A 55 5.39 1.45 17.88
C PRO A 55 4.16 0.90 17.14
N LYS A 56 3.16 1.75 16.87
CA LYS A 56 1.93 1.35 16.16
C LYS A 56 2.16 1.33 14.65
N THR A 57 2.89 0.31 14.18
CA THR A 57 2.96 0.04 12.74
C THR A 57 1.60 -0.46 12.27
N ARG A 58 1.00 0.25 11.33
CA ARG A 58 -0.25 -0.18 10.69
C ARG A 58 0.07 -0.76 9.33
N LYS A 59 -0.43 -1.95 9.05
CA LYS A 59 -0.26 -2.62 7.76
C LYS A 59 -1.57 -2.57 6.99
N LEU A 60 -1.46 -2.16 5.73
CA LEU A 60 -2.47 -2.27 4.70
C LEU A 60 -1.95 -3.26 3.67
N SER A 61 -2.81 -4.15 3.21
CA SER A 61 -2.47 -5.06 2.12
C SER A 61 -3.47 -4.89 0.98
N TYR A 62 -2.96 -4.94 -0.25
CA TYR A 62 -3.74 -5.04 -1.47
C TYR A 62 -3.42 -6.41 -2.06
N HIS A 63 -4.37 -7.33 -1.94
CA HIS A 63 -4.20 -8.71 -2.37
C HIS A 63 -4.36 -8.85 -3.88
N ALA A 64 -3.75 -9.89 -4.47
CA ALA A 64 -3.89 -10.19 -5.89
C ALA A 64 -5.36 -10.31 -6.34
N THR A 65 -6.26 -10.75 -5.46
CA THR A 65 -7.72 -10.83 -5.69
C THR A 65 -8.44 -9.49 -5.81
N GLY A 66 -7.76 -8.37 -5.50
CA GLY A 66 -8.39 -7.05 -5.41
C GLY A 66 -8.91 -6.70 -4.03
N GLN A 67 -8.81 -7.61 -3.05
CA GLN A 67 -9.16 -7.30 -1.67
C GLN A 67 -8.12 -6.37 -1.05
N VAL A 68 -8.60 -5.25 -0.52
CA VAL A 68 -7.78 -4.31 0.27
C VAL A 68 -8.27 -4.36 1.71
N HIS A 69 -7.35 -4.58 2.66
CA HIS A 69 -7.69 -4.66 4.07
C HIS A 69 -6.64 -4.04 4.98
N LEU A 70 -7.07 -3.66 6.18
CA LEU A 70 -6.23 -3.20 7.27
C LEU A 70 -6.04 -4.33 8.28
N ASP A 71 -4.80 -4.77 8.52
CA ASP A 71 -4.49 -5.92 9.39
C ASP A 71 -5.05 -5.75 10.82
N HIS A 72 -5.17 -4.51 11.29
CA HIS A 72 -5.68 -4.17 12.63
C HIS A 72 -7.20 -3.97 12.68
N ARG A 73 -7.89 -4.07 11.54
CA ARG A 73 -9.35 -3.96 11.40
C ARG A 73 -9.84 -4.96 10.35
N PRO A 74 -9.80 -6.28 10.63
CA PRO A 74 -10.10 -7.31 9.64
C PRO A 74 -11.53 -7.20 9.06
N GLY A 75 -12.47 -6.62 9.80
CA GLY A 75 -13.83 -6.35 9.33
C GLY A 75 -13.97 -5.18 8.35
N GLU A 76 -12.94 -4.33 8.20
CA GLU A 76 -12.89 -3.24 7.23
C GLU A 76 -12.09 -3.72 6.01
N SER A 77 -12.77 -4.39 5.09
CA SER A 77 -12.23 -4.76 3.77
C SER A 77 -13.01 -4.05 2.67
N VAL A 78 -12.33 -3.72 1.57
CA VAL A 78 -12.95 -3.24 0.34
C VAL A 78 -12.43 -4.04 -0.84
N PHE A 79 -13.22 -4.11 -1.91
CA PHE A 79 -12.86 -4.88 -3.10
C PHE A 79 -12.64 -3.94 -4.28
N MET A 80 -11.43 -3.97 -4.81
CA MET A 80 -10.94 -3.19 -5.95
C MET A 80 -10.62 -4.13 -7.12
N GLU A 81 -10.06 -3.62 -8.22
CA GLU A 81 -9.62 -4.50 -9.31
C GLU A 81 -8.48 -5.42 -8.84
N PRO A 82 -8.44 -6.69 -9.29
CA PRO A 82 -7.31 -7.59 -9.05
C PRO A 82 -6.00 -6.99 -9.53
N LEU A 83 -4.89 -7.18 -8.80
CA LEU A 83 -3.56 -6.65 -9.20
C LEU A 83 -3.16 -7.11 -10.61
N GLY A 84 -3.50 -8.35 -10.95
CA GLY A 84 -3.26 -8.92 -12.27
C GLY A 84 -4.14 -8.34 -13.37
N ARG A 85 -5.14 -7.51 -13.07
CA ARG A 85 -6.14 -7.01 -14.05
C ARG A 85 -6.47 -5.53 -13.88
N ILE A 86 -5.57 -4.73 -13.33
CA ILE A 86 -5.80 -3.29 -13.15
C ILE A 86 -5.95 -2.61 -14.50
N THR A 87 -7.08 -1.94 -14.72
CA THR A 87 -7.40 -1.23 -15.98
C THR A 87 -7.40 0.28 -15.82
N GLY A 88 -7.57 0.79 -14.59
CA GLY A 88 -7.59 2.22 -14.29
C GLY A 88 -6.92 2.56 -12.96
N LEU A 89 -6.90 3.85 -12.61
CA LEU A 89 -6.40 4.30 -11.31
C LEU A 89 -7.44 4.00 -10.22
N ASN A 90 -7.14 3.01 -9.38
CA ASN A 90 -7.94 2.64 -8.23
C ASN A 90 -7.37 3.31 -6.98
N LEU A 91 -8.04 4.35 -6.50
CA LEU A 91 -7.78 4.89 -5.17
C LEU A 91 -8.24 3.87 -4.13
N PHE A 92 -7.35 3.46 -3.22
CA PHE A 92 -7.67 2.40 -2.27
C PHE A 92 -7.49 2.79 -0.81
N ALA A 93 -6.68 3.81 -0.52
CA ALA A 93 -6.53 4.29 0.84
C ALA A 93 -6.23 5.78 0.93
N VAL A 94 -6.62 6.35 2.06
CA VAL A 94 -6.22 7.68 2.50
C VAL A 94 -5.47 7.53 3.81
N TYR A 95 -4.24 8.02 3.85
CA TYR A 95 -3.47 8.13 5.08
C TYR A 95 -3.39 9.60 5.51
N ARG A 96 -3.95 9.89 6.67
CA ARG A 96 -3.92 11.22 7.27
C ARG A 96 -2.87 11.27 8.35
N VAL A 97 -2.06 12.33 8.30
CA VAL A 97 -1.08 12.68 9.32
C VAL A 97 -1.46 14.02 9.95
N PRO A 98 -1.24 14.23 11.27
CA PRO A 98 -1.57 15.51 11.91
C PRO A 98 -0.67 16.67 11.45
N SER A 99 0.55 16.35 11.01
CA SER A 99 1.47 17.24 10.30
C SER A 99 2.63 16.42 9.75
N VAL A 100 3.29 16.91 8.68
CA VAL A 100 4.49 16.28 8.11
C VAL A 100 5.62 16.20 9.14
N GLY A 101 5.79 17.24 9.96
CA GLY A 101 6.82 17.28 11.01
C GLY A 101 6.64 16.23 12.12
N ARG A 102 5.48 15.58 12.21
CA ARG A 102 5.25 14.46 13.15
C ARG A 102 5.60 13.09 12.56
N LEU A 103 6.00 13.00 11.29
CA LEU A 103 6.55 11.79 10.70
C LEU A 103 7.96 11.53 11.25
N ASP A 104 8.34 10.25 11.29
CA ASP A 104 9.68 9.88 11.76
C ASP A 104 10.74 10.28 10.73
N GLU A 105 11.93 10.61 11.21
CA GLU A 105 13.06 10.92 10.35
C GLU A 105 13.53 9.66 9.61
N HIS A 106 13.99 9.87 8.38
CA HIS A 106 14.70 8.88 7.59
C HIS A 106 16.18 9.26 7.60
N ASP A 107 16.96 8.45 8.30
CA ASP A 107 18.39 8.60 8.55
C ASP A 107 19.25 7.69 7.64
N GLU A 108 18.62 6.89 6.79
CA GLU A 108 19.28 6.02 5.81
C GLU A 108 19.53 6.78 4.49
N ALA A 109 20.44 6.25 3.67
CA ALA A 109 20.65 6.76 2.33
C ALA A 109 19.50 6.32 1.41
N LEU A 110 19.11 7.20 0.48
CA LEU A 110 18.07 6.88 -0.50
C LEU A 110 18.46 5.71 -1.39
N SER A 111 17.54 4.76 -1.53
CA SER A 111 17.60 3.66 -2.49
C SER A 111 16.93 4.08 -3.82
N PRO A 112 17.34 3.50 -4.97
CA PRO A 112 16.63 3.68 -6.25
C PRO A 112 15.14 3.28 -6.21
N SER A 113 14.77 2.41 -5.27
CA SER A 113 13.38 1.98 -5.03
C SER A 113 12.57 2.97 -4.20
N ASP A 114 13.18 4.01 -3.65
CA ASP A 114 12.49 4.95 -2.77
C ASP A 114 11.75 6.01 -3.59
N LEU A 115 10.53 6.33 -3.15
CA LEU A 115 9.72 7.39 -3.69
C LEU A 115 9.78 8.61 -2.77
N VAL A 116 10.26 9.74 -3.30
CA VAL A 116 10.29 11.01 -2.56
C VAL A 116 9.18 11.92 -3.05
N LEU A 117 8.32 12.35 -2.13
CA LEU A 117 7.27 13.33 -2.36
C LEU A 117 7.75 14.71 -1.92
N ALA A 118 7.75 15.67 -2.84
CA ALA A 118 7.96 17.08 -2.50
C ALA A 118 6.74 17.60 -1.74
N CYS A 119 6.90 17.85 -0.44
CA CYS A 119 5.84 18.40 0.40
C CYS A 119 6.42 19.56 1.22
N PRO A 120 5.93 20.79 1.05
CA PRO A 120 6.36 21.86 1.94
C PRO A 120 5.96 21.52 3.37
N GLU A 121 6.87 21.75 4.32
CA GLU A 121 6.54 21.57 5.74
C GLU A 121 5.30 22.38 6.12
N GLN A 122 4.33 21.68 6.69
CA GLN A 122 3.07 22.25 7.11
C GLN A 122 2.78 21.79 8.53
N SER A 123 2.37 22.73 9.38
CA SER A 123 1.90 22.48 10.75
C SER A 123 0.42 22.09 10.80
N VAL A 124 -0.21 21.89 9.65
CA VAL A 124 -1.61 21.50 9.52
C VAL A 124 -1.72 20.02 9.15
N PRO A 125 -2.87 19.39 9.43
CA PRO A 125 -3.12 18.03 8.97
C PRO A 125 -2.93 17.89 7.46
N THR A 126 -2.27 16.81 7.06
CA THR A 126 -2.00 16.50 5.66
C THR A 126 -2.57 15.13 5.34
N GLN A 127 -3.14 14.97 4.16
CA GLN A 127 -3.63 13.67 3.69
C GLN A 127 -2.86 13.20 2.45
N PHE A 128 -2.59 11.90 2.43
CA PHE A 128 -1.93 11.20 1.35
C PHE A 128 -2.90 10.19 0.77
N LEU A 129 -3.20 10.34 -0.52
CA LEU A 129 -4.02 9.42 -1.29
C LEU A 129 -3.11 8.34 -1.88
N PHE A 130 -3.48 7.09 -1.67
CA PHE A 130 -2.81 5.93 -2.25
C PHE A 130 -3.69 5.36 -3.35
N GLY A 131 -3.10 5.22 -4.53
CA GLY A 131 -3.75 4.66 -5.70
C GLY A 131 -2.87 3.63 -6.40
N ILE A 132 -3.50 2.72 -7.11
CA ILE A 132 -2.82 1.75 -7.97
C ILE A 132 -3.41 1.83 -9.37
N GLY A 133 -2.57 1.83 -10.40
CA GLY A 133 -3.01 1.95 -11.79
C GLY A 133 -2.17 1.09 -12.72
N PRO A 134 -2.55 0.95 -14.00
CA PRO A 134 -1.66 0.33 -14.97
C PRO A 134 -0.43 1.24 -15.20
N CYS A 135 0.68 0.67 -15.66
CA CYS A 135 1.93 1.40 -15.92
C CYS A 135 1.80 2.51 -16.98
N THR A 136 0.72 2.50 -17.75
CA THR A 136 0.40 3.51 -18.76
C THR A 136 -0.39 4.69 -18.21
N THR A 137 -0.91 4.62 -16.98
CA THR A 137 -1.72 5.68 -16.40
C THR A 137 -0.84 6.80 -15.86
N SER A 138 -1.00 8.00 -16.44
CA SER A 138 -0.59 9.25 -15.79
C SER A 138 -1.65 9.63 -14.75
N ALA A 139 -1.30 9.58 -13.47
CA ALA A 139 -2.20 10.07 -12.42
C ALA A 139 -2.39 11.60 -12.53
N PRO A 140 -3.59 12.15 -12.29
CA PRO A 140 -3.86 13.57 -12.50
C PRO A 140 -3.26 14.44 -11.38
N GLY A 141 -2.41 15.40 -11.73
CA GLY A 141 -1.78 16.35 -10.78
C GLY A 141 -0.41 15.89 -10.27
N THR A 142 0.00 16.36 -9.09
CA THR A 142 1.34 16.08 -8.51
C THR A 142 1.34 14.77 -7.74
N TRP A 143 1.46 13.65 -8.46
CA TRP A 143 1.64 12.32 -7.89
C TRP A 143 3.11 11.92 -7.91
N GLY A 144 3.56 11.28 -6.84
CA GLY A 144 4.74 10.44 -6.89
C GLY A 144 4.33 9.01 -7.24
N SER A 145 5.11 8.32 -8.08
CA SER A 145 4.76 7.00 -8.58
C SER A 145 5.96 6.07 -8.61
N ILE A 146 5.72 4.80 -8.29
CA ILE A 146 6.65 3.69 -8.45
C ILE A 146 6.04 2.75 -9.48
N SER A 147 6.69 2.62 -10.63
CA SER A 147 6.28 1.66 -11.65
C SER A 147 6.94 0.31 -11.39
N LEU A 148 6.11 -0.72 -11.26
CA LEU A 148 6.53 -2.11 -11.21
C LEU A 148 6.26 -2.68 -12.59
N GLU A 149 7.31 -2.74 -13.41
CA GLU A 149 7.20 -3.06 -14.82
C GLU A 149 6.40 -4.35 -15.05
N GLY A 150 5.53 -4.32 -16.06
CA GLY A 150 4.63 -5.43 -16.42
C GLY A 150 3.51 -5.75 -15.41
N LEU A 151 3.48 -5.09 -14.25
CA LEU A 151 2.45 -5.27 -13.23
C LEU A 151 1.53 -4.05 -13.16
N PHE A 152 1.94 -3.05 -12.39
CA PHE A 152 1.14 -1.89 -12.05
C PHE A 152 2.04 -0.73 -11.58
N THR A 153 1.44 0.43 -11.39
CA THR A 153 2.09 1.58 -10.76
C THR A 153 1.41 1.88 -9.44
N LEU A 154 2.20 1.95 -8.36
CA LEU A 154 1.78 2.47 -7.08
C LEU A 154 1.97 3.99 -7.10
N SER A 155 0.90 4.73 -6.89
CA SER A 155 0.91 6.19 -6.92
C SER A 155 0.47 6.75 -5.58
N VAL A 156 1.17 7.80 -5.12
CA VAL A 156 0.82 8.55 -3.91
C VAL A 156 0.75 10.04 -4.24
N ALA A 157 -0.33 10.69 -3.83
CA ALA A 157 -0.48 12.13 -3.92
C ALA A 157 -0.80 12.75 -2.57
N MET A 158 -0.30 13.96 -2.37
CA MET A 158 -0.81 14.83 -1.32
C MET A 158 -2.14 15.44 -1.78
N ALA A 159 -3.14 15.42 -0.93
CA ALA A 159 -4.40 16.11 -1.17
C ALA A 159 -4.70 17.12 -0.04
N PRO A 160 -5.44 18.22 -0.34
CA PRO A 160 -5.89 19.14 0.69
C PRO A 160 -6.84 18.43 1.67
N GLU A 161 -6.82 18.79 2.95
CA GLU A 161 -7.69 18.19 3.98
C GLU A 161 -9.17 18.26 3.57
N ALA A 162 -9.91 17.14 3.69
CA ALA A 162 -11.35 17.18 3.47
C ALA A 162 -12.03 17.97 4.62
N PRO A 163 -12.92 18.92 4.34
CA PRO A 163 -13.44 19.87 5.33
C PRO A 163 -14.29 19.23 6.44
N ASP A 164 -14.81 18.01 6.23
CA ASP A 164 -15.87 17.44 7.06
C ASP A 164 -15.42 16.37 8.08
N TYR A 165 -14.12 16.26 8.37
CA TYR A 165 -13.66 15.28 9.38
C TYR A 165 -13.90 15.77 10.82
N PRO A 166 -14.34 14.88 11.74
CA PRO A 166 -14.47 15.20 13.16
C PRO A 166 -13.18 15.81 13.73
N GLU A 167 -13.30 16.92 14.47
CA GLU A 167 -12.16 17.68 15.03
C GLU A 167 -11.18 16.81 15.81
N HIS A 168 -11.69 15.87 16.60
CA HIS A 168 -10.85 14.98 17.41
C HIS A 168 -9.90 14.11 16.58
N LEU A 169 -10.20 13.84 15.30
CA LEU A 169 -9.32 13.07 14.42
C LEU A 169 -8.17 13.90 13.83
N LYS A 170 -8.21 15.24 13.90
CA LYS A 170 -7.16 16.13 13.36
C LYS A 170 -5.79 15.91 13.98
N ILE A 171 -5.76 15.47 15.23
CA ILE A 171 -4.52 15.27 15.99
C ILE A 171 -3.95 13.85 15.89
N TYR A 172 -4.67 12.91 15.24
CA TYR A 172 -4.28 11.50 15.17
C TYR A 172 -3.92 11.04 13.75
N PHE A 173 -2.97 10.09 13.69
CA PHE A 173 -2.72 9.30 12.48
C PHE A 173 -3.90 8.37 12.21
N SER A 174 -4.48 8.51 11.02
CA SER A 174 -5.69 7.78 10.62
C SER A 174 -5.53 7.21 9.22
N ILE A 175 -5.97 5.96 9.02
CA ILE A 175 -6.01 5.33 7.70
C ILE A 175 -7.47 5.00 7.42
N PHE A 176 -7.95 5.35 6.23
CA PHE A 176 -9.27 5.03 5.75
C PHE A 176 -9.15 4.30 4.43
N LEU A 177 -9.93 3.23 4.24
CA LEU A 177 -10.07 2.59 2.94
C LEU A 177 -11.00 3.44 2.07
N TRP A 178 -10.67 3.53 0.79
CA TRP A 178 -11.57 4.14 -0.18
C TRP A 178 -12.78 3.27 -0.42
N LYS A 179 -13.86 3.82 -1.00
CA LYS A 179 -15.02 3.01 -1.38
C LYS A 179 -14.60 1.97 -2.42
N GLY A 180 -14.88 0.69 -2.13
CA GLY A 180 -14.65 -0.42 -3.06
C GLY A 180 -15.39 -0.24 -4.38
N LEU A 181 -14.80 -0.77 -5.45
CA LEU A 181 -15.42 -0.86 -6.77
C LEU A 181 -16.39 -2.04 -6.88
N PHE A 182 -16.16 -3.08 -6.08
CA PHE A 182 -16.98 -4.29 -6.04
C PHE A 182 -17.55 -4.51 -4.64
N GLU A 183 -18.71 -5.14 -4.56
CA GLU A 183 -19.36 -5.50 -3.29
C GLU A 183 -18.75 -6.77 -2.66
N GLN A 184 -18.14 -7.61 -3.49
CA GLN A 184 -17.50 -8.87 -3.10
C GLN A 184 -16.24 -9.11 -3.93
N LEU A 185 -15.51 -10.18 -3.62
CA LEU A 185 -14.32 -10.59 -4.38
C LEU A 185 -14.67 -10.73 -5.87
N PRO A 186 -14.03 -9.96 -6.78
CA PRO A 186 -14.34 -9.99 -8.21
C PRO A 186 -13.77 -11.23 -8.90
N ILE A 187 -12.84 -11.94 -8.25
CA ILE A 187 -12.13 -13.09 -8.79
C ILE A 187 -11.82 -14.08 -7.65
N GLN A 188 -11.80 -15.38 -7.96
CA GLN A 188 -11.38 -16.40 -7.01
C GLN A 188 -9.86 -16.33 -6.75
N GLU A 189 -9.46 -16.75 -5.56
CA GLU A 189 -8.08 -16.63 -5.08
C GLU A 189 -7.07 -17.37 -5.95
N ASP A 190 -7.30 -18.66 -6.22
CA ASP A 190 -6.41 -19.49 -7.04
C ASP A 190 -6.17 -18.88 -8.44
N LEU A 191 -7.23 -18.36 -9.06
CA LEU A 191 -7.15 -17.72 -10.36
C LEU A 191 -6.40 -16.38 -10.29
N ALA A 192 -6.67 -15.57 -9.27
CA ALA A 192 -5.99 -14.29 -9.08
C ALA A 192 -4.49 -14.46 -8.85
N HIS A 193 -4.11 -15.45 -8.05
CA HIS A 193 -2.70 -15.79 -7.79
C HIS A 193 -2.01 -16.31 -9.05
N ALA A 194 -2.67 -17.20 -9.81
CA ALA A 194 -2.12 -17.69 -11.07
C ALA A 194 -1.87 -16.54 -12.07
N GLU A 195 -2.83 -15.61 -12.21
CA GLU A 195 -2.67 -14.47 -13.11
C GLU A 195 -1.62 -13.47 -12.65
N PHE A 196 -1.56 -13.21 -11.35
CA PHE A 196 -0.56 -12.32 -10.79
C PHE A 196 0.85 -12.88 -11.01
N ARG A 197 1.06 -14.18 -10.75
CA ARG A 197 2.33 -14.87 -11.01
C ARG A 197 2.70 -14.86 -12.48
N GLN A 198 1.76 -15.18 -13.38
CA GLN A 198 2.01 -15.13 -14.82
C GLN A 198 2.48 -13.75 -15.30
N LYS A 199 1.89 -12.66 -14.76
CA LYS A 199 2.33 -11.31 -15.07
C LYS A 199 3.69 -10.96 -14.45
N LEU A 200 3.95 -11.38 -13.22
CA LEU A 200 5.23 -11.19 -12.55
C LEU A 200 6.36 -11.91 -13.30
N ASP A 201 6.12 -13.15 -13.73
CA ASP A 201 7.05 -13.95 -14.51
C ASP A 201 7.30 -13.30 -15.88
N ALA A 202 6.25 -12.84 -16.56
CA ALA A 202 6.39 -12.13 -17.83
C ALA A 202 7.17 -10.81 -17.71
N SER A 203 7.10 -10.13 -16.56
CA SER A 203 7.89 -8.92 -16.30
C SER A 203 9.34 -9.20 -15.89
N GLN A 204 9.63 -10.41 -15.39
CA GLN A 204 10.99 -10.85 -15.06
C GLN A 204 11.67 -11.66 -16.18
N GLY A 205 10.95 -12.07 -17.23
CA GLY A 205 11.45 -12.86 -18.36
C GLY A 205 11.01 -14.34 -18.33
N LEU A 206 11.02 -14.98 -19.50
CA LEU A 206 10.39 -16.28 -19.82
C LEU A 206 10.55 -17.37 -18.73
N VAL A 207 9.42 -17.82 -18.17
CA VAL A 207 9.36 -18.98 -17.27
C VAL A 207 8.92 -20.23 -18.03
N VAL A 208 9.80 -21.23 -18.07
CA VAL A 208 9.48 -22.59 -18.52
C VAL A 208 9.06 -23.41 -17.31
N SER A 209 7.77 -23.62 -17.14
CA SER A 209 7.25 -24.53 -16.13
C SER A 209 7.34 -25.98 -16.65
N PRO A 210 7.85 -26.95 -15.86
CA PRO A 210 7.76 -28.35 -16.22
C PRO A 210 6.29 -28.78 -16.27
N ALA A 211 5.92 -29.58 -17.28
CA ALA A 211 4.59 -30.12 -17.40
C ALA A 211 4.22 -30.91 -16.14
N THR A 212 3.10 -30.56 -15.51
CA THR A 212 2.49 -31.38 -14.44
C THR A 212 2.27 -32.78 -15.01
N PRO A 213 2.84 -33.85 -14.42
CA PRO A 213 2.54 -35.18 -14.89
C PRO A 213 1.04 -35.40 -14.73
N ALA A 214 0.37 -35.68 -15.86
CA ALA A 214 -1.02 -36.11 -15.86
C ALA A 214 -1.12 -37.29 -14.89
N ALA A 215 -1.97 -37.15 -13.87
CA ALA A 215 -2.31 -38.26 -13.00
C ALA A 215 -2.75 -39.41 -13.90
N ALA A 216 -1.92 -40.45 -13.98
CA ALA A 216 -2.23 -41.65 -14.70
C ALA A 216 -3.54 -42.19 -14.12
N LYS A 217 -4.60 -42.16 -14.92
CA LYS A 217 -5.77 -43.02 -14.71
C LYS A 217 -5.27 -44.46 -14.86
N GLY A 218 -4.81 -45.04 -13.75
CA GLY A 218 -4.58 -46.47 -13.62
C GLY A 218 -5.85 -47.12 -13.08
N GLY A 219 -6.75 -47.50 -13.98
CA GLY A 219 -7.77 -48.49 -13.69
C GLY A 219 -7.18 -49.88 -13.90
N CYS A 220 -7.27 -50.72 -12.87
CA CYS A 220 -7.67 -52.13 -12.89
C CYS A 220 -7.72 -52.62 -11.44
#